data_AF-A0A0K0DYY1-F1
#
_entry.id   AF-A0A0K0DYY1-F1
#
_cell.length_a   1.000
_cell.length_b   1.000
_cell.length_c   1.000
_cell.angle_alpha   90.00
_cell.angle_beta   90.00
_cell.angle_gamma   90.00
#
_symmetry.space_group_name_H-M   'P 1'
#
loop_
_entity.id
_entity.type
_entity.pdbx_description
1 polymer ?
#
loop_
_entity_poly.entity_id
_entity_poly.type
_entity_poly.pdbx_seq_one_letter_code
_entity_poly.pdbx_strand_id
1 'polypeptide(L)'
;MYLLNTWIFVFAITLLATGYKVHCPKEGGCIIYMKPYEPEYYNTFLSLLDTETLSLGFIVEDYKDVYDCNMVTQRIKKNVKPKILLKFAKQLGTFTPRLPISLKLAPKLKGLLSETYNSNLTKEDNKNLIRRFLTFIHK
;
A
#
# COMPACT_ATOMS: atom_id res chain seq x y z
N MET A 1 37.12 20.24 -29.59
CA MET A 1 35.64 20.30 -29.53
C MET A 1 35.18 19.39 -28.41
N TYR A 2 34.92 19.94 -27.21
CA TYR A 2 34.42 19.19 -26.08
C TYR A 2 32.92 18.99 -26.26
N LEU A 3 32.53 17.84 -26.82
CA LEU A 3 31.13 17.44 -26.88
C LEU A 3 30.68 17.13 -25.45
N LEU A 4 30.08 18.15 -24.84
CA LEU A 4 29.22 18.10 -23.66
C LEU A 4 28.04 17.17 -23.97
N ASN A 5 28.30 15.86 -24.08
CA ASN A 5 27.25 14.86 -24.16
C ASN A 5 26.63 14.77 -22.78
N THR A 6 25.70 15.69 -22.55
CA THR A 6 24.41 15.47 -21.91
C THR A 6 24.37 14.10 -21.26
N TRP A 7 24.75 14.08 -19.98
CA TRP A 7 24.32 13.05 -19.06
C TRP A 7 22.79 13.12 -19.07
N ILE A 8 22.18 12.39 -20.00
CA ILE A 8 20.83 11.92 -19.87
C ILE A 8 20.93 10.99 -18.67
N PHE A 9 20.80 11.58 -17.47
CA PHE A 9 20.19 10.88 -16.37
C PHE A 9 18.86 10.42 -16.93
N VAL A 10 18.87 9.21 -17.47
CA VAL A 10 17.73 8.33 -17.42
C VAL A 10 17.48 8.23 -15.92
N PHE A 11 16.73 9.20 -15.39
CA PHE A 11 15.84 8.98 -14.30
C PHE A 11 15.02 7.80 -14.82
N ALA A 12 15.50 6.60 -14.50
CA ALA A 12 14.64 5.47 -14.33
C ALA A 12 13.58 6.04 -13.42
N ILE A 13 12.44 6.40 -14.03
CA ILE A 13 11.20 6.64 -13.34
C ILE A 13 11.07 5.35 -12.57
N THR A 14 11.54 5.37 -11.32
CA THR A 14 11.11 4.41 -10.34
C THR A 14 9.62 4.60 -10.43
N LEU A 15 8.95 3.68 -11.14
CA LEU A 15 7.54 3.49 -10.97
C LEU A 15 7.44 3.28 -9.46
N LEU A 16 7.19 4.37 -8.74
CA LEU A 16 6.63 4.35 -7.43
C LEU A 16 5.34 3.61 -7.72
N ALA A 17 5.37 2.29 -7.53
CA ALA A 17 4.19 1.47 -7.69
C ALA A 17 3.24 2.01 -6.63
N THR A 18 2.37 2.91 -7.06
CA THR A 18 1.24 3.38 -6.28
C THR A 18 0.20 2.28 -6.29
N GLY A 19 -0.54 2.16 -5.20
CA GLY A 19 -1.52 1.11 -5.06
C GLY A 19 -1.12 -0.01 -4.12
N TYR A 20 -1.63 -1.19 -4.42
CA TYR A 20 -1.38 -2.39 -3.65
C TYR A 20 -1.05 -3.53 -4.60
N LYS A 21 -0.47 -4.59 -4.05
CA LYS A 21 -0.26 -5.83 -4.79
C LYS A 21 -1.08 -6.95 -4.20
N VAL A 22 -1.55 -7.85 -5.04
CA VAL A 22 -2.29 -9.03 -4.58
C VAL A 22 -1.56 -10.29 -5.05
N HIS A 23 -1.30 -11.19 -4.11
CA HIS A 23 -0.80 -12.54 -4.39
C HIS A 23 -1.86 -13.55 -3.99
N CYS A 24 -2.42 -14.29 -4.95
CA CYS A 24 -3.36 -15.39 -4.69
C CYS A 24 -2.72 -16.72 -5.08
N PRO A 25 -1.87 -17.33 -4.24
CA PRO A 25 -1.36 -18.67 -4.48
C PRO A 25 -2.51 -19.67 -4.60
N LYS A 26 -2.31 -20.73 -5.41
CA LYS A 26 -3.36 -21.71 -5.73
C LYS A 26 -4.05 -22.32 -4.49
N GLU A 27 -3.33 -22.46 -3.38
CA GLU A 27 -3.79 -23.20 -2.18
C GLU A 27 -3.77 -22.39 -0.87
N GLY A 28 -3.60 -21.07 -0.90
CA GLY A 28 -3.28 -20.29 0.32
C GLY A 28 -4.18 -19.09 0.64
N GLY A 29 -5.24 -18.85 -0.12
CA GLY A 29 -5.98 -17.59 -0.08
C GLY A 29 -5.25 -16.46 -0.80
N CYS A 30 -5.62 -15.20 -0.53
CA CYS A 30 -4.97 -14.04 -1.12
C CYS A 30 -4.30 -13.16 -0.06
N ILE A 31 -3.10 -12.67 -0.38
CA ILE A 31 -2.34 -11.70 0.41
C ILE A 31 -2.38 -10.37 -0.31
N ILE A 32 -2.91 -9.35 0.35
CA ILE A 32 -2.87 -7.96 -0.09
C ILE A 32 -1.66 -7.31 0.55
N TYR A 33 -0.75 -6.78 -0.27
CA TYR A 33 0.39 -5.98 0.15
C TYR A 33 0.11 -4.52 -0.13
N MET A 34 0.19 -3.67 0.87
CA MET A 34 -0.02 -2.23 0.68
C MET A 34 0.96 -1.41 1.51
N LYS A 35 1.08 -0.13 1.17
CA LYS A 35 1.96 0.81 1.85
C LYS A 35 1.12 1.61 2.84
N PRO A 36 1.50 1.70 4.13
CA PRO A 36 0.68 2.38 5.13
C PRO A 36 0.58 3.90 4.89
N TYR A 37 1.53 4.48 4.15
CA TYR A 37 1.53 5.90 3.78
C TYR A 37 0.68 6.23 2.54
N GLU A 38 -0.03 5.26 1.97
CA GLU A 38 -1.05 5.54 0.96
C GLU A 38 -2.44 5.60 1.64
N PRO A 39 -2.86 6.80 2.09
CA PRO A 39 -4.07 6.93 2.92
C PRO A 39 -5.33 6.49 2.19
N GLU A 40 -5.36 6.56 0.84
CA GLU A 40 -6.49 6.08 0.04
C GLU A 40 -6.87 4.62 0.40
N TYR A 41 -5.88 3.75 0.58
CA TYR A 41 -6.11 2.35 0.94
C TYR A 41 -6.07 2.13 2.43
N TYR A 42 -5.10 2.76 3.10
CA TYR A 42 -4.90 2.50 4.52
C TYR A 42 -6.05 3.04 5.36
N ASN A 43 -6.52 4.25 5.08
CA ASN A 43 -7.67 4.81 5.80
C ASN A 43 -8.96 4.07 5.44
N THR A 44 -9.10 3.60 4.20
CA THR A 44 -10.23 2.74 3.80
C THR A 44 -10.23 1.46 4.64
N PHE A 45 -9.09 0.79 4.79
CA PHE A 45 -8.96 -0.36 5.68
C PHE A 45 -9.30 -0.02 7.14
N LEU A 46 -8.72 1.05 7.69
CA LEU A 46 -8.96 1.47 9.07
C LEU A 46 -10.42 1.84 9.32
N SER A 47 -11.11 2.44 8.35
CA SER A 47 -12.53 2.83 8.47
C SER A 47 -13.49 1.63 8.63
N LEU A 48 -13.03 0.42 8.32
CA LEU A 48 -13.81 -0.81 8.47
C LEU A 48 -13.68 -1.45 9.85
N LEU A 49 -12.74 -0.97 10.67
CA LEU A 49 -12.49 -1.49 12.00
C LEU A 49 -13.44 -0.81 12.99
N ASP A 50 -14.02 -1.60 13.90
CA ASP A 50 -14.75 -1.04 15.04
C ASP A 50 -13.82 -0.31 16.01
N THR A 51 -14.37 0.54 16.87
CA THR A 51 -13.61 1.39 17.81
C THR A 51 -12.72 0.56 18.74
N GLU A 52 -13.21 -0.58 19.22
CA GLU A 52 -12.45 -1.49 20.08
C GLU A 52 -11.24 -2.04 19.33
N THR A 53 -11.43 -2.55 18.12
CA THR A 53 -10.35 -3.05 17.28
C THR A 53 -9.35 -1.93 16.97
N LEU A 54 -9.81 -0.75 16.54
CA LEU A 54 -8.94 0.42 16.25
C LEU A 54 -8.04 0.80 17.42
N SER A 55 -8.54 0.68 18.66
CA SER A 55 -7.78 1.01 19.87
C SER A 55 -6.56 0.12 20.10
N LEU A 56 -6.46 -1.03 19.40
CA LEU A 56 -5.32 -1.95 19.48
C LEU A 56 -4.06 -1.46 18.73
N GLY A 57 -4.09 -0.26 18.16
CA GLY A 57 -2.91 0.44 17.66
C GLY A 57 -2.42 -0.05 16.30
N PHE A 58 -3.08 0.40 15.24
CA PHE A 58 -2.67 0.17 13.85
C PHE A 58 -1.97 1.36 13.20
N ILE A 59 -1.41 2.29 13.97
CA ILE A 59 -0.60 3.37 13.42
C ILE A 59 0.81 2.83 13.16
N VAL A 60 1.37 3.13 11.99
CA VAL A 60 2.77 2.84 11.65
C VAL A 60 3.56 4.13 11.87
N GLU A 61 4.47 4.12 12.84
CA GLU A 61 5.24 5.30 13.25
C GLU A 61 6.27 5.70 12.18
N ASP A 62 7.13 4.76 11.76
CA ASP A 62 7.96 4.92 10.56
C ASP A 62 7.51 3.96 9.44
N TYR A 63 6.83 4.51 8.43
CA TYR A 63 6.42 3.74 7.26
C TYR A 63 7.57 3.25 6.37
N LYS A 64 8.78 3.81 6.53
CA LYS A 64 9.99 3.37 5.81
C LYS A 64 10.66 2.20 6.52
N ASP A 65 10.41 2.02 7.82
CA ASP A 65 10.92 0.90 8.59
C ASP A 65 10.10 -0.37 8.32
N VAL A 66 10.80 -1.42 7.91
CA VAL A 66 10.21 -2.74 7.68
C VAL A 66 9.78 -3.40 9.00
N TYR A 67 10.46 -3.10 10.11
CA TYR A 67 10.13 -3.61 11.44
C TYR A 67 8.77 -3.07 11.90
N ASP A 68 8.54 -1.75 11.82
CA ASP A 68 7.27 -1.12 12.19
C ASP A 68 6.12 -1.65 11.33
N CYS A 69 6.31 -1.73 10.01
CA CYS A 69 5.33 -2.31 9.10
C CYS A 69 4.99 -3.76 9.48
N ASN A 70 6.00 -4.57 9.85
CA ASN A 70 5.80 -5.95 10.26
C ASN A 70 5.10 -6.05 11.61
N MET A 71 5.43 -5.18 12.57
CA MET A 71 4.77 -5.14 13.88
C MET A 71 3.27 -4.88 13.72
N VAL A 72 2.89 -3.87 12.95
CA VAL A 72 1.48 -3.56 12.68
C VAL A 72 0.82 -4.67 11.84
N THR A 73 1.53 -5.27 10.88
CA THR A 73 1.04 -6.45 10.15
C THR A 73 0.70 -7.61 11.10
N GLN A 74 1.53 -7.87 12.12
CA GLN A 74 1.23 -8.90 13.11
C GLN A 74 0.03 -8.54 13.98
N ARG A 75 -0.14 -7.26 14.34
CA ARG A 75 -1.34 -6.80 15.05
C ARG A 75 -2.60 -6.99 14.20
N ILE A 76 -2.55 -6.66 12.91
CA ILE A 76 -3.67 -6.87 11.97
C ILE A 76 -4.02 -8.37 11.94
N LYS A 77 -3.02 -9.23 11.74
CA LYS A 77 -3.22 -10.68 11.68
C LYS A 77 -3.87 -11.26 12.95
N LYS A 78 -3.51 -10.75 14.13
CA LYS A 78 -4.01 -11.25 15.42
C LYS A 78 -5.40 -10.73 15.77
N ASN A 79 -5.70 -9.49 15.42
CA ASN A 79 -6.85 -8.78 15.97
C ASN A 79 -7.97 -8.49 14.96
N VAL A 80 -7.67 -8.49 13.67
CA VAL A 80 -8.68 -8.15 12.65
C VAL A 80 -9.38 -9.41 12.16
N LYS A 81 -10.71 -9.42 12.32
CA LYS A 81 -11.56 -10.55 11.93
C LYS A 81 -11.45 -10.80 10.41
N PRO A 82 -11.35 -12.07 9.95
CA PRO A 82 -11.27 -12.39 8.51
C PRO A 82 -12.40 -11.79 7.65
N LYS A 83 -13.60 -11.65 8.21
CA LYS A 83 -14.76 -11.01 7.55
C LYS A 83 -14.49 -9.54 7.18
N ILE A 84 -13.74 -8.81 8.01
CA ILE A 84 -13.37 -7.42 7.75
C ILE A 84 -12.35 -7.33 6.62
N LEU A 85 -11.36 -8.23 6.60
CA LEU A 85 -10.38 -8.31 5.51
C LEU A 85 -11.05 -8.69 4.19
N LEU A 86 -12.06 -9.57 4.20
CA LEU A 86 -12.87 -9.87 3.03
C LEU A 86 -13.68 -8.64 2.56
N LYS A 87 -14.26 -7.87 3.49
CA LYS A 87 -14.98 -6.64 3.17
C LYS A 87 -14.05 -5.60 2.55
N PHE A 88 -12.86 -5.43 3.11
CA PHE A 88 -11.81 -4.57 2.55
C PHE A 88 -11.44 -4.98 1.12
N ALA A 89 -11.16 -6.26 0.90
CA ALA A 89 -10.82 -6.80 -0.41
C ALA A 89 -11.94 -6.56 -1.46
N LYS A 90 -13.21 -6.67 -1.05
CA LYS A 90 -14.36 -6.34 -1.91
C LYS A 90 -14.46 -4.84 -2.22
N GLN A 91 -14.16 -3.97 -1.25
CA GLN A 91 -14.17 -2.52 -1.46
C GLN A 91 -13.08 -2.04 -2.42
N LEU A 92 -11.93 -2.74 -2.46
CA LEU A 92 -10.89 -2.46 -3.42
C LEU A 92 -11.35 -2.70 -4.87
N GLY A 93 -12.21 -3.68 -5.11
CA GLY A 93 -12.93 -3.85 -6.39
C GLY A 93 -12.08 -4.28 -7.59
N THR A 94 -10.76 -4.47 -7.46
CA THR A 94 -9.88 -4.79 -8.61
C THR A 94 -9.64 -6.28 -8.83
N PHE A 95 -10.09 -7.15 -7.93
CA PHE A 95 -9.89 -8.59 -8.04
C PHE A 95 -11.08 -9.33 -7.40
N THR A 96 -11.24 -10.62 -7.71
CA THR A 96 -12.25 -11.46 -7.05
C THR A 96 -11.70 -12.00 -5.73
N PRO A 97 -12.13 -11.49 -4.56
CA PRO A 97 -11.55 -11.92 -3.30
C PRO A 97 -12.03 -13.33 -2.92
N ARG A 98 -11.08 -14.22 -2.65
CA ARG A 98 -11.31 -15.56 -2.10
C ARG A 98 -11.02 -15.57 -0.61
N LEU A 99 -11.61 -16.50 0.14
CA LEU A 99 -11.17 -16.75 1.51
C LEU A 99 -10.04 -17.80 1.52
N PRO A 100 -9.01 -17.65 2.36
CA PRO A 100 -8.76 -16.55 3.31
C PRO A 100 -8.14 -15.29 2.67
N ILE A 101 -8.41 -14.10 3.25
CA ILE A 101 -7.70 -12.84 2.91
C ILE A 101 -6.73 -12.50 4.05
N SER A 102 -5.49 -12.19 3.69
CA SER A 102 -4.48 -11.61 4.60
C SER A 102 -4.05 -10.24 4.10
N LEU A 103 -3.70 -9.36 5.04
CA LEU A 103 -3.22 -8.01 4.76
C LEU A 103 -1.82 -7.82 5.34
N LYS A 104 -0.88 -7.40 4.50
CA LYS A 104 0.51 -7.16 4.89
C LYS A 104 0.93 -5.75 4.50
N LEU A 105 1.47 -5.02 5.47
CA LEU A 105 2.06 -3.72 5.25
C LEU A 105 3.51 -3.90 4.79
N ALA A 106 3.92 -3.09 3.83
CA ALA A 106 5.30 -3.07 3.35
C ALA A 106 5.73 -1.63 3.03
N PRO A 107 6.97 -1.22 3.34
CA PRO A 107 7.49 0.09 2.96
C PRO A 107 7.49 0.31 1.44
N LYS A 108 7.68 -0.77 0.68
CA LYS A 108 7.77 -0.79 -0.78
C LYS A 108 7.12 -2.06 -1.32
N LEU A 109 6.49 -1.94 -2.50
CA LEU A 109 5.86 -3.07 -3.19
C LEU A 109 6.80 -3.78 -4.18
N LYS A 110 7.90 -3.12 -4.55
CA LYS A 110 8.91 -3.68 -5.45
C LYS A 110 9.51 -4.96 -4.84
N GLY A 111 9.68 -6.00 -5.66
CA GLY A 111 10.26 -7.28 -5.23
C GLY A 111 9.26 -8.27 -4.61
N LEU A 112 8.01 -7.88 -4.36
CA LEU A 112 6.99 -8.82 -3.88
C LEU A 112 6.44 -9.68 -5.03
N LEU A 113 6.29 -10.98 -4.77
CA LEU A 113 5.65 -11.98 -5.63
C LEU A 113 4.14 -11.70 -5.72
N SER A 114 3.71 -10.82 -6.60
CA SER A 114 2.30 -10.44 -6.73
C SER A 114 2.03 -9.59 -7.96
N GLU A 115 0.79 -9.64 -8.42
CA GLU A 115 0.27 -8.71 -9.42
C GLU A 115 0.07 -7.34 -8.78
N THR A 116 0.44 -6.28 -9.50
CA THR A 116 0.23 -4.90 -9.03
C THR A 116 -1.13 -4.41 -9.49
N TYR A 117 -1.95 -4.00 -8.54
CA TYR A 117 -3.19 -3.29 -8.79
C TYR A 117 -2.94 -1.83 -8.44
N ASN A 118 -2.83 -1.00 -9.46
CA ASN A 118 -2.78 0.44 -9.29
C ASN A 118 -4.22 0.92 -9.08
N SER A 119 -4.50 1.82 -8.12
CA SER A 119 -5.72 2.63 -8.27
C SER A 119 -5.58 3.35 -9.60
N ASN A 120 -6.71 3.68 -10.23
CA ASN A 120 -6.71 4.47 -11.45
C ASN A 120 -6.18 5.91 -11.25
N LEU A 121 -5.23 6.13 -10.32
CA LEU A 121 -4.41 7.32 -10.27
C LEU A 121 -3.57 7.34 -11.53
N THR A 122 -4.01 8.16 -12.47
CA THR A 122 -3.24 8.55 -13.64
C THR A 122 -1.94 9.21 -13.20
N LYS A 123 -1.00 9.37 -14.14
CA LYS A 123 0.22 10.17 -13.92
C LYS A 123 -0.10 11.58 -13.38
N GLU A 124 -1.25 12.14 -13.73
CA GLU A 124 -1.72 13.44 -13.27
C GLU A 124 -2.22 13.41 -11.82
N ASP A 125 -2.93 12.36 -11.42
CA ASP A 125 -3.35 12.18 -10.02
C ASP A 125 -2.15 12.05 -9.08
N ASN A 126 -1.12 11.33 -9.52
CA ASN A 126 0.16 11.23 -8.79
C ASN A 126 0.88 12.57 -8.67
N LYS A 127 0.90 13.37 -9.75
CA LYS A 127 1.47 14.72 -9.73
C LYS A 127 0.71 15.64 -8.77
N ASN A 128 -0.61 15.55 -8.75
CA ASN A 128 -1.46 16.31 -7.83
C ASN A 128 -1.25 15.89 -6.36
N LEU A 129 -1.08 14.60 -6.10
CA LEU A 129 -0.79 14.08 -4.77
C LEU A 129 0.58 14.58 -4.27
N ILE A 130 1.63 14.45 -5.09
CA ILE A 130 2.98 14.96 -4.78
C ILE A 130 2.95 16.46 -4.51
N ARG A 131 2.24 17.24 -5.34
CA ARG A 131 2.07 18.68 -5.15
C ARG A 131 1.41 18.98 -3.80
N ARG A 132 0.34 18.27 -3.42
CA ARG A 132 -0.33 18.44 -2.12
C ARG A 132 0.63 18.17 -0.95
N PHE A 133 1.43 17.11 -0.99
CA PHE A 133 2.40 16.79 0.05
C PHE A 133 3.53 17.83 0.15
N LEU A 134 4.07 18.29 -0.98
CA LEU A 134 5.11 19.32 -0.98
C LEU A 134 4.58 20.67 -0.47
N THR A 135 3.31 20.99 -0.73
CA THR A 135 2.66 22.20 -0.23
C THR A 135 2.46 22.13 1.29
N PHE A 136 2.19 20.95 1.84
CA PHE A 136 2.04 20.73 3.29
C PHE A 136 3.36 20.80 4.06
N ILE A 137 4.50 20.59 3.40
CA ILE A 137 5.84 20.76 4.02
C ILE A 137 6.24 22.24 4.08
N HIS A 138 5.58 23.12 3.31
CA HIS A 138 5.86 24.56 3.25
C HIS A 138 4.78 25.44 3.89
N LYS A 139 3.95 24.89 4.79
CA LYS A 139 3.00 25.67 5.60
C LYS A 139 3.03 25.20 7.04
#